data_AF-A0A815HAL8-F1
#
_entry.id   AF-A0A815HAL8-F1
#
_cell.length_a   1.000
_cell.length_b   1.000
_cell.length_c   1.000
_cell.angle_alpha   90.00
_cell.angle_beta   90.00
_cell.angle_gamma   90.00
#
_symmetry.space_group_name_H-M   'P 1'
#
loop_
_entity.id
_entity.type
_entity.pdbx_description
1 polymer ?
#
loop_
_entity_poly.entity_id
_entity_poly.type
_entity_poly.pdbx_seq_one_letter_code
_entity_poly.pdbx_strand_id
1 'polypeptide(L)'
;MAGANPNATVMCSQPILTSTPCQAKGCQRSSATTCDHCNKHVCRFHFNEHAQSLTEELYELTSQIIQLDEEIKQLDLASLKKHTLEKLTGWHKQGIERLNTFYEEKKMEIDQALVNGRNYLCQTAEKLKEETNALLQDNESKSNSGPGYLFGGFKNEIYYRWPVDHVDEVKYNRREFLFTLTNPHQIRPMIVEEGGQIHMFQEFQRPTSPM
;
A
#
# COMPACT_ATOMS: atom_id res chain seq x y z
N MET A 1 10.91 -93.71 86.47
CA MET A 1 9.95 -92.72 85.93
C MET A 1 10.64 -91.36 86.01
N ALA A 2 11.21 -90.89 84.89
CA ALA A 2 10.63 -89.83 84.04
C ALA A 2 10.49 -88.50 84.83
N GLY A 3 11.13 -87.38 84.49
CA GLY A 3 11.98 -87.04 83.36
C GLY A 3 12.36 -85.55 83.39
N ALA A 4 13.15 -85.17 82.40
CA ALA A 4 13.34 -83.83 81.82
C ALA A 4 13.90 -82.68 82.69
N ASN A 5 15.19 -82.39 82.46
CA ASN A 5 15.68 -81.02 82.28
C ASN A 5 15.25 -80.55 80.88
N PRO A 6 14.90 -79.26 80.66
CA PRO A 6 15.79 -78.51 79.77
C PRO A 6 15.94 -77.01 80.09
N ASN A 7 17.20 -76.58 80.00
CA ASN A 7 17.64 -75.30 79.47
C ASN A 7 16.75 -74.80 78.32
N ALA A 8 16.10 -73.65 78.51
CA ALA A 8 15.52 -72.88 77.41
C ALA A 8 16.58 -71.91 76.88
N THR A 9 17.27 -72.34 75.83
CA THR A 9 18.07 -71.48 74.96
C THR A 9 17.16 -70.45 74.29
N VAL A 10 17.32 -69.18 74.65
CA VAL A 10 16.71 -68.06 73.92
C VAL A 10 17.36 -67.99 72.54
N MET A 11 16.71 -68.58 71.55
CA MET A 11 17.04 -68.38 70.14
C MET A 11 16.52 -67.00 69.73
N CYS A 12 17.43 -66.02 69.69
CA CYS A 12 17.21 -64.78 68.95
C CYS A 12 16.91 -65.13 67.50
N SER A 13 15.63 -65.11 67.13
CA SER A 13 15.19 -65.18 65.74
C SER A 13 15.59 -63.85 65.08
N GLN A 14 16.70 -63.83 64.36
CA GLN A 14 16.96 -62.75 63.43
C GLN A 14 15.85 -62.78 62.36
N PRO A 15 15.21 -61.64 62.04
CA PRO A 15 14.30 -61.59 60.91
C PRO A 15 15.10 -61.91 59.64
N ILE A 16 14.62 -62.89 58.88
CA ILE A 16 15.09 -63.17 57.53
C ILE A 16 14.78 -61.91 56.72
N LEU A 17 15.78 -61.03 56.57
CA LEU A 17 15.76 -59.94 55.59
C LEU A 17 15.61 -60.60 54.22
N THR A 18 14.39 -60.66 53.71
CA THR A 18 14.11 -61.00 52.32
C THR A 18 14.85 -59.97 51.47
N SER A 19 16.06 -60.29 51.05
CA SER A 19 16.87 -59.36 50.27
C SER A 19 16.21 -59.20 48.91
N THR A 20 15.58 -58.04 48.67
CA THR A 20 15.02 -57.72 47.36
C THR A 20 16.15 -57.76 46.33
N PRO A 21 15.96 -58.43 45.18
CA PRO A 21 17.00 -58.53 44.16
C PRO A 21 17.25 -57.16 43.51
N CYS A 22 18.47 -56.94 43.05
CA CYS A 22 18.81 -55.75 42.27
C CYS A 22 17.98 -55.74 40.97
N GLN A 23 17.35 -54.61 40.67
CA GLN A 23 16.51 -54.42 39.50
C GLN A 23 17.27 -54.01 38.23
N ALA A 24 18.62 -54.02 38.27
CA ALA A 24 19.45 -53.82 37.08
C ALA A 24 19.41 -55.07 36.19
N LYS A 25 19.33 -54.88 34.87
CA LYS A 25 19.21 -55.97 33.90
C LYS A 25 20.39 -56.94 34.06
N GLY A 26 20.09 -58.22 34.28
CA GLY A 26 21.10 -59.28 34.41
C GLY A 26 21.83 -59.33 35.75
N CYS A 27 21.44 -58.53 36.75
CA CYS A 27 22.08 -58.55 38.06
C CYS A 27 21.44 -59.60 38.98
N GLN A 28 22.26 -60.47 39.57
CA GLN A 28 21.82 -61.46 40.57
C GLN A 28 22.14 -61.05 42.03
N ARG A 29 22.74 -59.87 42.23
CA ARG A 29 23.10 -59.37 43.57
C ARG A 29 21.84 -58.92 44.32
N SER A 30 21.86 -59.05 45.64
CA SER A 30 20.86 -58.41 46.50
C SER A 30 20.96 -56.88 46.37
N SER A 31 19.81 -56.22 46.41
CA SER A 31 19.77 -54.78 46.53
C SER A 31 20.34 -54.36 47.88
N ALA A 32 21.07 -53.25 47.87
CA ALA A 32 21.67 -52.67 49.06
C ALA A 32 21.00 -51.35 49.44
N THR A 33 20.39 -50.68 48.47
CA THR A 33 19.72 -49.40 48.64
C THR A 33 18.65 -49.22 47.57
N THR A 34 17.81 -48.21 47.76
CA THR A 34 16.85 -47.72 46.77
C THR A 34 17.33 -46.37 46.28
N CYS A 35 17.31 -46.15 44.98
CA CYS A 35 17.59 -44.85 44.38
C CYS A 35 16.35 -43.96 44.51
N ASP A 36 16.43 -42.86 45.25
CA ASP A 36 15.28 -41.96 45.47
C ASP A 36 14.80 -41.26 44.19
N HIS A 37 15.72 -41.01 43.25
CA HIS A 37 15.40 -40.39 41.97
C HIS A 37 14.55 -41.30 41.06
N CYS A 38 14.86 -42.59 41.08
CA CYS A 38 14.35 -43.56 40.12
C CYS A 38 13.48 -44.65 40.74
N ASN A 39 13.35 -44.64 42.08
CA ASN A 39 12.67 -45.61 42.92
C ASN A 39 13.02 -47.09 42.61
N LYS A 40 14.26 -47.33 42.18
CA LYS A 40 14.77 -48.68 41.86
C LYS A 40 15.62 -49.23 42.99
N HIS A 41 15.39 -50.49 43.36
CA HIS A 41 16.24 -51.24 44.28
C HIS A 41 17.50 -51.71 43.55
N VAL A 42 18.65 -51.18 43.96
CA VAL A 42 19.93 -51.42 43.28
C VAL A 42 20.99 -51.92 44.25
N CYS A 43 21.87 -52.79 43.75
CA CYS A 43 23.06 -53.16 44.51
C CYS A 43 24.05 -51.98 44.52
N ARG A 44 24.99 -51.98 45.48
CA ARG A 44 25.93 -50.86 45.68
C ARG A 44 26.76 -50.53 44.42
N PHE A 45 27.05 -51.53 43.60
CA PHE A 45 27.76 -51.34 42.33
C PHE A 45 26.92 -50.56 41.31
N HIS A 46 25.71 -51.01 41.01
CA HIS A 46 24.82 -50.31 40.07
C HIS A 46 24.35 -48.95 40.60
N PHE A 47 24.29 -48.78 41.93
CA PHE A 47 24.03 -47.47 42.52
C PHE A 47 25.16 -46.47 42.21
N ASN A 48 26.42 -46.90 42.32
CA ASN A 48 27.57 -46.06 42.00
C ASN A 48 27.66 -45.74 40.49
N GLU A 49 27.41 -46.73 39.61
CA GLU A 49 27.35 -46.48 38.16
C GLU A 49 26.22 -45.51 37.80
N HIS A 50 25.06 -45.67 38.44
CA HIS A 50 23.93 -44.76 38.22
C HIS A 50 24.23 -43.35 38.71
N ALA A 51 24.83 -43.21 39.90
CA ALA A 51 25.25 -41.92 40.44
C ALA A 51 26.31 -41.25 39.55
N GLN A 52 27.23 -42.03 38.98
CA GLN A 52 28.22 -41.53 38.04
C GLN A 52 27.56 -41.03 36.74
N SER A 53 26.68 -41.82 36.12
CA SER A 53 25.93 -41.42 34.92
C SER A 53 25.13 -40.13 35.15
N LEU A 54 24.46 -40.02 36.30
CA LEU A 54 23.73 -38.80 36.67
C LEU A 54 24.67 -37.61 36.86
N THR A 55 25.86 -37.83 37.43
CA THR A 55 26.86 -36.76 37.62
C THR A 55 27.38 -36.26 36.27
N GLU A 56 27.62 -37.16 35.32
CA GLU A 56 28.03 -36.81 33.95
C GLU A 56 26.94 -35.99 33.24
N GLU A 57 25.67 -36.42 33.31
CA GLU A 57 24.54 -35.67 32.76
C GLU A 57 24.38 -34.27 33.39
N LEU A 58 24.56 -34.17 34.71
CA LEU A 58 24.51 -32.88 35.42
C LEU A 58 25.66 -31.95 34.99
N TYR A 59 26.85 -32.51 34.71
CA TYR A 59 28.00 -31.74 34.25
C TYR A 59 27.74 -31.13 32.86
N GLU A 60 27.18 -31.93 31.94
CA GLU A 60 26.78 -31.47 30.60
C GLU A 60 25.73 -30.37 30.67
N LEU A 61 24.69 -30.54 31.48
CA LEU A 61 23.66 -29.51 31.68
C LEU A 61 24.24 -28.24 32.29
N THR A 62 25.14 -28.36 33.26
CA THR A 62 25.80 -27.20 33.88
C THR A 62 26.66 -26.45 32.85
N SER A 63 27.39 -27.18 32.00
CA SER A 63 28.17 -26.61 30.89
C SER A 63 27.28 -25.82 29.92
N GLN A 64 26.14 -26.39 29.52
CA GLN A 64 25.17 -25.72 28.66
C GLN A 64 24.58 -24.45 29.30
N ILE A 65 24.26 -24.50 30.60
CA ILE A 65 23.77 -23.33 31.33
C ILE A 65 24.82 -22.21 31.34
N ILE A 66 26.09 -22.55 31.58
CA ILE A 66 27.19 -21.58 31.57
C ILE A 66 27.36 -20.97 30.18
N GLN A 67 27.29 -21.79 29.13
CA GLN A 67 27.38 -21.31 27.75
C GLN A 67 26.24 -20.34 27.43
N LEU A 68 25.00 -20.70 27.76
CA LEU A 68 23.84 -19.83 27.51
C LEU A 68 23.92 -18.52 28.30
N ASP A 69 24.40 -18.56 29.55
CA ASP A 69 24.60 -17.35 30.36
C ASP A 69 25.65 -16.42 29.74
N GLU A 70 26.73 -16.97 29.18
CA GLU A 70 27.75 -16.21 28.47
C GLU A 70 27.21 -15.62 27.16
N GLU A 71 26.44 -16.40 26.38
CA GLU A 71 25.78 -15.90 25.18
C GLU A 71 24.80 -14.76 25.50
N ILE A 72 24.03 -14.89 26.58
CA ILE A 72 23.11 -13.83 27.06
C ILE A 72 23.89 -12.57 27.47
N LYS A 73 25.03 -12.71 28.15
CA LYS A 73 25.89 -11.58 28.53
C LYS A 73 26.52 -10.89 27.33
N GLN A 74 26.82 -11.64 26.26
CA GLN A 74 27.37 -11.10 25.02
C GLN A 74 26.34 -10.39 24.15
N LEU A 75 25.04 -10.58 24.39
CA LEU A 75 23.99 -9.84 23.69
C LEU A 75 23.99 -8.37 24.15
N ASP A 76 24.66 -7.51 23.36
CA ASP A 76 24.57 -6.07 23.51
C ASP A 76 23.25 -5.54 22.92
N LEU A 77 22.19 -5.67 23.73
CA LEU A 77 20.86 -5.17 23.40
C LEU A 77 20.85 -3.66 23.14
N ALA A 78 21.76 -2.90 23.75
CA ALA A 78 21.81 -1.45 23.58
C ALA A 78 22.30 -1.08 22.18
N SER A 79 23.36 -1.71 21.68
CA SER A 79 23.81 -1.47 20.31
C SER A 79 22.81 -1.98 19.27
N LEU A 80 22.19 -3.14 19.48
CA LEU A 80 21.18 -3.66 18.56
C LEU A 80 19.98 -2.71 18.46
N LYS A 81 19.47 -2.23 19.61
CA LYS A 81 18.39 -1.25 19.67
C LYS A 81 18.78 0.05 18.98
N LYS A 82 19.98 0.57 19.27
CA LYS A 82 20.51 1.79 18.66
C LYS A 82 20.56 1.68 17.13
N HIS A 83 21.19 0.62 16.61
CA HIS A 83 21.33 0.40 15.17
C HIS A 83 19.97 0.26 14.47
N THR A 84 19.01 -0.41 15.11
CA THR A 84 17.64 -0.55 14.57
C THR A 84 16.93 0.81 14.49
N LEU A 85 17.05 1.62 15.55
CA LEU A 85 16.47 2.96 15.58
C LEU A 85 17.13 3.91 14.58
N GLU A 86 18.45 3.82 14.40
CA GLU A 86 19.18 4.59 13.40
C GLU A 86 18.71 4.26 11.98
N LYS A 87 18.55 2.97 11.67
CA LYS A 87 17.98 2.54 10.37
C LYS A 87 16.58 3.07 10.15
N LEU A 88 15.70 2.95 11.14
CA LEU A 88 14.33 3.45 11.05
C LEU A 88 14.29 4.96 10.81
N THR A 89 15.12 5.71 11.55
CA THR A 89 15.25 7.17 11.40
C THR A 89 15.78 7.54 10.02
N GLY A 90 16.75 6.78 9.51
CA GLY A 90 17.29 6.95 8.15
C GLY A 90 16.23 6.75 7.08
N TRP A 91 15.43 5.68 7.17
CA TRP A 91 14.33 5.42 6.23
C TRP A 91 13.27 6.51 6.27
N HIS A 92 12.90 6.96 7.47
CA HIS A 92 11.95 8.06 7.64
C HIS A 92 12.44 9.34 6.94
N LYS A 93 13.70 9.73 7.17
CA LYS A 93 14.30 10.91 6.54
C LYS A 93 14.33 10.80 5.01
N GLN A 94 14.80 9.66 4.49
CA GLN A 94 14.86 9.42 3.04
C GLN A 94 13.48 9.42 2.40
N GLY A 95 12.46 8.88 3.08
CA GLY A 95 11.08 8.89 2.60
C GLY A 95 10.53 10.30 2.44
N ILE A 96 10.73 11.15 3.45
CA ILE A 96 10.33 12.56 3.40
C ILE A 96 11.04 13.32 2.29
N GLU A 97 12.36 13.14 2.17
CA GLU A 97 13.15 13.81 1.12
C GLU A 97 12.66 13.44 -0.27
N ARG A 98 12.42 12.15 -0.53
CA ARG A 98 11.89 11.68 -1.83
C ARG A 98 10.51 12.24 -2.13
N LEU A 99 9.62 12.27 -1.13
CA LEU A 99 8.28 12.83 -1.29
C LEU A 99 8.35 14.32 -1.64
N ASN A 100 9.20 15.09 -0.95
CA ASN A 100 9.36 16.51 -1.20
C ASN A 100 9.94 16.79 -2.59
N THR A 101 10.96 16.03 -3.01
CA THR A 101 11.52 16.15 -4.36
C THR A 101 10.45 15.90 -5.42
N PHE A 102 9.70 14.80 -5.29
CA PHE A 102 8.62 14.48 -6.22
C PHE A 102 7.54 15.58 -6.27
N TYR A 103 7.17 16.12 -5.10
CA TYR A 103 6.20 17.21 -5.02
C TYR A 103 6.67 18.46 -5.78
N GLU A 104 7.91 18.90 -5.56
CA GLU A 104 8.46 20.07 -6.26
C GLU A 104 8.62 19.83 -7.77
N GLU A 105 9.04 18.62 -8.17
CA GLU A 105 9.08 18.21 -9.59
C GLU A 105 7.70 18.35 -10.24
N LYS A 106 6.65 17.80 -9.60
CA LYS A 106 5.28 17.87 -10.15
C LYS A 106 4.70 19.28 -10.16
N LYS A 107 5.02 20.09 -9.17
CA LYS A 107 4.66 21.50 -9.16
C LYS A 107 5.29 22.24 -10.35
N MET A 108 6.59 22.02 -10.60
CA MET A 108 7.28 22.60 -11.75
C MET A 108 6.70 22.13 -13.09
N GLU A 109 6.37 20.84 -13.22
CA GLU A 109 5.73 20.30 -14.42
C GLU A 109 4.39 20.99 -14.71
N ILE A 110 3.57 21.20 -13.67
CA ILE A 110 2.29 21.90 -13.79
C ILE A 110 2.51 23.37 -14.22
N ASP A 111 3.41 24.08 -13.57
CA ASP A 111 3.71 25.48 -13.90
C ASP A 111 4.20 25.60 -15.35
N GLN A 112 5.08 24.70 -15.79
CA GLN A 112 5.57 24.67 -17.16
C GLN A 112 4.46 24.36 -18.16
N ALA A 113 3.57 23.40 -17.86
CA ALA A 113 2.43 23.08 -18.71
C ALA A 113 1.48 24.27 -18.87
N LEU A 114 1.21 25.01 -17.80
CA LEU A 114 0.38 26.21 -17.84
C LEU A 114 1.01 27.33 -18.68
N VAL A 115 2.31 27.57 -18.52
CA VAL A 115 3.05 28.56 -19.33
C VAL A 115 3.05 28.17 -20.81
N ASN A 116 3.31 26.91 -21.12
CA ASN A 116 3.29 26.40 -22.48
C ASN A 116 1.90 26.53 -23.12
N GLY A 117 0.85 26.16 -22.39
CA GLY A 117 -0.54 26.31 -22.83
C GLY A 117 -0.91 27.76 -23.10
N ARG A 118 -0.54 28.68 -22.20
CA ARG A 118 -0.74 30.12 -22.40
C ARG A 118 -0.03 30.62 -23.67
N ASN A 119 1.23 30.26 -23.86
CA ASN A 119 2.02 30.69 -25.01
C ASN A 119 1.41 30.20 -26.33
N TYR A 120 0.95 28.94 -26.36
CA TYR A 120 0.25 28.38 -27.51
C TYR A 120 -1.04 29.15 -27.85
N LEU A 121 -1.84 29.50 -26.84
CA LEU A 121 -3.05 30.29 -27.03
C LEU A 121 -2.75 31.71 -27.51
N CYS A 122 -1.72 32.37 -26.98
CA CYS A 122 -1.27 33.68 -27.44
C CYS A 122 -0.86 33.66 -28.93
N GLN A 123 -0.03 32.69 -29.33
CA GLN A 123 0.39 32.54 -30.73
C GLN A 123 -0.78 32.26 -31.67
N THR A 124 -1.71 31.39 -31.26
CA THR A 124 -2.92 31.11 -32.04
C THR A 124 -3.79 32.36 -32.19
N ALA A 125 -3.95 33.14 -31.12
CA ALA A 125 -4.71 34.39 -31.18
C ALA A 125 -4.05 35.45 -32.09
N GLU A 126 -2.73 35.53 -32.11
CA GLU A 126 -1.98 36.42 -33.02
C GLU A 126 -2.21 36.03 -34.49
N LYS A 127 -2.07 34.74 -34.82
CA LYS A 127 -2.34 34.24 -36.18
C LYS A 127 -3.76 34.55 -36.65
N LEU A 128 -4.75 34.29 -35.80
CA LEU A 128 -6.16 34.58 -36.13
C LEU A 128 -6.40 36.09 -36.34
N LYS A 129 -5.72 36.96 -35.59
CA LYS A 129 -5.80 38.41 -35.80
C LYS A 129 -5.20 38.81 -37.15
N GLU A 130 -4.04 38.25 -37.50
CA GLU A 130 -3.39 38.49 -38.79
C GLU A 130 -4.28 38.05 -39.96
N GLU A 131 -4.84 36.83 -39.89
CA GLU A 131 -5.79 36.30 -40.88
C GLU A 131 -7.03 37.17 -41.00
N THR A 132 -7.62 37.60 -39.87
CA THR A 132 -8.79 38.48 -39.88
C THR A 132 -8.48 39.82 -40.53
N ASN A 133 -7.32 40.43 -40.22
CA ASN A 133 -6.91 41.70 -40.80
C ASN A 133 -6.66 41.58 -42.31
N ALA A 134 -6.06 40.49 -42.76
CA ALA A 134 -5.86 40.22 -44.19
C ALA A 134 -7.20 40.10 -44.94
N LEU A 135 -8.18 39.40 -44.36
CA LEU A 135 -9.53 39.28 -44.92
C LEU A 135 -10.27 40.63 -44.96
N LEU A 136 -10.11 41.47 -43.93
CA LEU A 136 -10.68 42.82 -43.92
C LEU A 136 -10.11 43.69 -45.04
N GLN A 137 -8.78 43.70 -45.23
CA GLN A 137 -8.13 44.45 -46.31
C GLN A 137 -8.56 43.96 -47.71
N ASP A 138 -8.67 42.65 -47.91
CA ASP A 138 -9.14 42.07 -49.17
C ASP A 138 -10.60 42.48 -49.45
N ASN A 139 -11.47 42.45 -48.44
CA ASN A 139 -12.86 42.89 -48.57
C ASN A 139 -12.99 44.39 -48.85
N GLU A 140 -12.19 45.24 -48.20
CA GLU A 140 -12.14 46.67 -48.47
C GLU A 140 -11.73 46.95 -49.93
N SER A 141 -10.71 46.24 -50.43
CA SER A 141 -10.23 46.37 -51.81
C SER A 141 -11.29 45.96 -52.84
N LYS A 142 -12.12 44.95 -52.54
CA LYS A 142 -13.23 44.49 -53.39
C LYS A 142 -14.46 45.39 -53.31
N SER A 143 -14.73 46.00 -52.15
CA SER A 143 -15.90 46.87 -51.94
C SER A 143 -15.84 48.20 -52.70
N ASN A 144 -14.65 48.66 -53.12
CA ASN A 144 -14.48 49.86 -53.95
C ASN A 144 -15.00 49.70 -55.41
N SER A 145 -15.71 48.61 -55.72
CA SER A 145 -16.27 48.33 -57.06
C SER A 145 -17.78 48.02 -57.09
N GLY A 146 -18.52 48.13 -55.97
CA GLY A 146 -19.97 47.87 -55.94
C GLY A 146 -20.73 48.61 -54.81
N PRO A 147 -22.07 48.76 -54.91
CA PRO A 147 -22.86 49.58 -53.99
C PRO A 147 -22.80 48.99 -52.57
N GLY A 148 -22.52 49.86 -51.59
CA GLY A 148 -22.14 49.50 -50.22
C GLY A 148 -23.16 48.61 -49.49
N TYR A 149 -22.71 47.44 -49.06
CA TYR A 149 -23.43 46.58 -48.12
C TYR A 149 -22.91 46.83 -46.70
N LEU A 150 -23.81 47.29 -45.82
CA LEU A 150 -23.61 47.39 -44.38
C LEU A 150 -23.63 45.98 -43.77
N PHE A 151 -22.46 45.39 -43.51
CA PHE A 151 -22.38 44.18 -42.70
C PHE A 151 -22.42 44.56 -41.21
N GLY A 152 -23.50 44.16 -40.53
CA GLY A 152 -23.63 44.29 -39.08
C GLY A 152 -22.58 43.44 -38.36
N GLY A 153 -21.82 44.06 -37.47
CA GLY A 153 -20.74 43.42 -36.73
C GLY A 153 -21.25 42.31 -35.81
N PHE A 154 -20.72 41.10 -35.98
CA PHE A 154 -20.89 40.03 -35.00
C PHE A 154 -19.91 40.27 -33.84
N LYS A 155 -20.44 40.50 -32.64
CA LYS A 155 -19.65 40.40 -31.40
C LYS A 155 -19.44 38.91 -31.10
N ASN A 156 -18.27 38.39 -31.45
CA ASN A 156 -17.86 37.06 -31.02
C ASN A 156 -17.39 37.14 -29.56
N GLU A 157 -18.22 36.72 -28.62
CA GLU A 157 -17.75 36.36 -27.28
C GLU A 157 -17.00 35.03 -27.39
N ILE A 158 -15.67 35.09 -27.30
CA ILE A 158 -14.80 33.90 -27.33
C ILE A 158 -14.76 33.32 -25.91
N TYR A 159 -15.44 32.19 -25.71
CA TYR A 159 -15.32 31.40 -24.46
C TYR A 159 -14.22 30.35 -24.62
N TYR A 160 -13.17 30.43 -23.81
CA TYR A 160 -12.12 29.42 -23.75
C TYR A 160 -12.65 28.13 -23.08
N ARG A 161 -12.68 27.02 -23.81
CA ARG A 161 -12.92 25.67 -23.25
C ARG A 161 -11.56 25.02 -22.98
N TRP A 162 -11.21 24.86 -21.71
CA TRP A 162 -10.09 24.02 -21.32
C TRP A 162 -10.47 22.54 -21.49
N PRO A 163 -9.64 21.69 -22.11
CA PRO A 163 -9.83 20.26 -22.04
C PRO A 163 -9.45 19.81 -20.63
N VAL A 164 -10.43 19.71 -19.75
CA VAL A 164 -10.30 18.93 -18.52
C VAL A 164 -10.62 17.51 -18.93
N ASP A 165 -9.59 16.74 -19.27
CA ASP A 165 -9.74 15.32 -19.45
C ASP A 165 -10.12 14.71 -18.08
N HIS A 166 -11.33 14.15 -18.03
CA HIS A 166 -11.89 13.31 -16.95
C HIS A 166 -12.44 13.99 -15.69
N VAL A 167 -13.48 14.82 -15.84
CA VAL A 167 -14.53 14.93 -14.82
C VAL A 167 -15.89 14.92 -15.51
N ASP A 168 -16.80 14.11 -14.96
CA ASP A 168 -18.09 13.66 -15.50
C ASP A 168 -18.91 14.69 -16.31
N GLU A 169 -19.58 14.18 -17.35
CA GLU A 169 -20.51 14.90 -18.21
C GLU A 169 -21.58 15.66 -17.42
N VAL A 170 -21.39 16.96 -17.22
CA VAL A 170 -22.51 17.87 -16.97
C VAL A 170 -23.04 18.35 -18.32
N LYS A 171 -24.11 17.72 -18.81
CA LYS A 171 -24.89 18.17 -19.97
C LYS A 171 -25.52 19.54 -19.67
N TYR A 172 -24.83 20.62 -20.03
CA TYR A 172 -25.46 21.93 -20.18
C TYR A 172 -26.12 22.05 -21.56
N ASN A 173 -27.44 22.20 -21.56
CA ASN A 173 -28.29 22.32 -22.74
C ASN A 173 -28.09 23.71 -23.39
N ARG A 174 -27.18 23.85 -24.37
CA ARG A 174 -26.89 25.11 -25.10
C ARG A 174 -27.84 25.36 -26.28
N ARG A 175 -29.17 25.30 -26.10
CA ARG A 175 -30.12 25.49 -27.22
C ARG A 175 -31.04 26.71 -27.13
N GLU A 176 -31.01 27.51 -26.07
CA GLU A 176 -32.07 28.52 -25.88
C GLU A 176 -31.64 29.99 -25.83
N PHE A 177 -30.38 30.33 -26.00
CA PHE A 177 -29.96 31.73 -25.97
C PHE A 177 -29.18 32.10 -27.22
N LEU A 178 -29.86 32.61 -28.26
CA LEU A 178 -29.40 33.81 -28.97
C LEU A 178 -30.31 34.36 -30.10
N PHE A 179 -31.64 34.20 -30.11
CA PHE A 179 -32.43 34.80 -31.20
C PHE A 179 -33.76 35.41 -30.76
N THR A 180 -33.69 36.53 -30.05
CA THR A 180 -34.89 37.34 -29.75
C THR A 180 -34.71 38.85 -29.93
N LEU A 181 -33.65 39.32 -30.58
CA LEU A 181 -33.46 40.78 -30.77
C LEU A 181 -33.34 41.26 -32.23
N THR A 182 -33.45 40.40 -33.25
CA THR A 182 -33.30 40.84 -34.66
C THR A 182 -34.27 40.23 -35.68
N ASN A 183 -35.39 39.61 -35.26
CA ASN A 183 -36.38 39.07 -36.22
C ASN A 183 -37.78 39.73 -36.06
N PRO A 184 -37.97 40.98 -36.55
CA PRO A 184 -39.26 41.65 -36.49
C PRO A 184 -40.33 41.04 -37.42
N HIS A 185 -39.98 40.07 -38.27
CA HIS A 185 -40.89 39.48 -39.26
C HIS A 185 -41.17 37.98 -39.07
N GLN A 186 -40.74 37.38 -37.95
CA GLN A 186 -40.99 35.97 -37.61
C GLN A 186 -40.66 34.96 -38.72
N ILE A 187 -39.65 35.26 -39.55
CA ILE A 187 -39.22 34.33 -40.60
C ILE A 187 -38.55 33.14 -39.91
N ARG A 188 -39.12 31.93 -40.07
CA ARG A 188 -38.54 30.69 -39.54
C ARG A 188 -37.40 30.24 -40.45
N PRO A 189 -36.18 30.06 -39.95
CA PRO A 189 -35.13 29.40 -40.72
C PRO A 189 -35.48 27.90 -40.83
N MET A 190 -35.39 27.36 -42.05
CA MET A 190 -35.43 25.93 -42.27
C MET A 190 -33.98 25.43 -42.30
N ILE A 191 -33.67 24.49 -41.40
CA ILE A 191 -32.35 23.86 -41.33
C ILE A 191 -32.45 22.53 -42.08
N VAL A 192 -31.66 22.37 -43.13
CA VAL A 192 -31.47 21.08 -43.81
C VAL A 192 -30.06 20.63 -43.52
N GLU A 193 -29.93 19.49 -42.86
CA GLU A 193 -28.64 18.82 -42.64
C GLU A 193 -28.39 17.85 -43.79
N GLU A 194 -27.44 18.17 -44.67
CA GLU A 194 -26.87 17.22 -45.63
C GLU A 194 -25.37 17.09 -45.38
N GLY A 195 -24.89 15.85 -45.20
CA GLY A 195 -23.46 15.54 -45.16
C GLY A 195 -22.64 16.19 -44.02
N GLY A 196 -23.27 16.69 -42.95
CA GLY A 196 -22.58 17.31 -41.82
C GLY A 196 -22.19 18.77 -42.03
N GLN A 197 -22.70 19.44 -43.06
CA GLN A 197 -22.63 20.90 -43.22
C GLN A 197 -24.02 21.52 -43.15
N ILE A 198 -24.13 22.62 -42.39
CA ILE A 198 -25.38 23.37 -42.23
C ILE A 198 -25.46 24.42 -43.32
N HIS A 199 -26.44 24.28 -44.22
CA HIS A 199 -26.78 25.31 -45.20
C HIS A 199 -27.98 26.12 -44.71
N MET A 200 -27.83 27.44 -44.62
CA MET A 200 -28.95 28.36 -44.33
C MET A 200 -29.44 29.01 -45.62
N PHE A 201 -30.69 28.75 -45.98
CA PHE A 201 -31.37 29.43 -47.08
C PHE A 201 -32.40 30.43 -46.53
N GLN A 202 -32.48 31.61 -47.15
CA GLN A 202 -33.59 32.56 -46.97
C GLN A 202 -34.54 32.42 -48.16
N GLU A 203 -35.74 31.91 -47.92
CA GLU A 203 -36.79 31.89 -48.94
C GLU A 203 -37.67 33.14 -48.76
N PHE A 204 -37.64 34.04 -49.75
CA PHE A 204 -38.55 35.18 -49.80
C PHE A 204 -39.92 34.70 -50.29
N GLN A 205 -40.88 34.51 -49.37
CA GLN A 205 -42.27 34.37 -49.76
C GLN A 205 -42.77 35.68 -50.37
N ARG A 206 -43.18 35.65 -51.66
CA ARG A 206 -43.85 36.79 -52.29
C ARG A 206 -45.21 37.00 -51.60
N PRO A 207 -45.60 38.25 -51.33
CA PRO A 207 -46.90 38.52 -50.72
C PRO A 207 -48.02 38.20 -51.71
N THR A 208 -48.90 37.27 -51.34
CA THR A 208 -50.22 37.15 -51.96
C THR A 208 -51.07 38.34 -51.50
N SER A 209 -51.49 39.17 -52.45
CA SER A 209 -52.46 40.25 -52.20
C SER A 209 -53.82 39.65 -51.84
N PRO A 210 -54.52 40.16 -50.80
CA PRO A 210 -55.96 40.05 -50.74
C PRO A 210 -56.62 41.16 -51.58
N MET A 211 -57.80 40.83 -52.12
CA MET A 211 -58.63 41.65 -53.01
C MET A 211 -58.96 43.05 -52.49
#